data_AF-A0A8K0VCJ0-F1
#
_entry.id   AF-A0A8K0VCJ0-F1
#
_cell.length_a   1.000
_cell.length_b   1.000
_cell.length_c   1.000
_cell.angle_alpha   90.00
_cell.angle_beta   90.00
_cell.angle_gamma   90.00
#
_symmetry.space_group_name_H-M   'P 1'
#
loop_
_entity.id
_entity.type
_entity.pdbx_description
1 polymer ?
#
loop_
_entity_poly.entity_id
_entity_poly.type
_entity_poly.pdbx_seq_one_letter_code
_entity_poly.pdbx_strand_id
1 'polypeptide(L)'
;MLSTVLIAASAAHACIPPERPFLPMSREDMRIYADLIRGDFESYIADVQDYFRCLDEERARAFVEAREVSEEYGRFIEALE
;
A
#
# COMPACT_ATOMS: atom_id res chain seq x y z
N MET A 1 28.02 -24.21 -12.60
CA MET A 1 27.32 -24.06 -11.32
C MET A 1 26.06 -23.26 -11.59
N LEU A 2 24.91 -23.90 -11.51
CA LEU A 2 23.61 -23.32 -11.88
C LEU A 2 23.09 -22.56 -10.66
N SER A 3 23.35 -21.26 -10.57
CA SER A 3 22.82 -20.42 -9.49
C SER A 3 21.31 -20.30 -9.64
N THR A 4 20.58 -21.01 -8.77
CA THR A 4 19.15 -20.89 -8.62
C THR A 4 18.87 -19.54 -7.96
N VAL A 5 18.51 -18.53 -8.75
CA VAL A 5 18.00 -17.27 -8.22
C VAL A 5 16.62 -17.57 -7.67
N LEU A 6 16.50 -17.59 -6.34
CA LEU A 6 15.21 -17.62 -5.67
C LEU A 6 14.60 -16.22 -5.83
N ILE A 7 13.80 -16.01 -6.87
CA ILE A 7 12.95 -14.82 -6.96
C ILE A 7 11.87 -15.03 -5.90
N ALA A 8 12.12 -14.54 -4.70
CA ALA A 8 11.06 -14.32 -3.74
C ALA A 8 10.17 -13.23 -4.35
N ALA A 9 9.14 -13.66 -5.08
CA ALA A 9 8.02 -12.79 -5.38
C ALA A 9 7.42 -12.46 -4.01
N SER A 10 7.85 -11.34 -3.42
CA SER A 10 7.07 -10.70 -2.38
C SER A 10 5.70 -10.50 -3.02
N ALA A 11 4.69 -11.25 -2.56
CA ALA A 11 3.32 -10.89 -2.86
C ALA A 11 3.25 -9.41 -2.50
N ALA A 12 3.13 -8.55 -3.51
CA ALA A 12 2.97 -7.12 -3.29
C ALA A 12 1.85 -7.05 -2.25
N HIS A 13 2.14 -6.51 -1.06
CA HIS A 13 1.08 -6.31 -0.10
C HIS A 13 0.15 -5.35 -0.82
N ALA A 14 -0.97 -5.87 -1.33
CA ALA A 14 -1.90 -5.04 -2.06
C ALA A 14 -2.45 -4.08 -1.03
N CYS A 15 -1.94 -2.84 -1.02
CA CYS A 15 -2.42 -1.83 -0.12
C CYS A 15 -3.87 -1.55 -0.51
N ILE A 16 -4.81 -2.06 0.28
CA ILE A 16 -6.24 -1.93 0.00
C ILE A 16 -6.72 -0.65 0.69
N PRO A 17 -7.28 0.32 -0.04
CA PRO A 17 -7.83 1.50 0.58
C PRO A 17 -9.07 1.13 1.43
N PRO A 18 -9.22 1.69 2.64
CA PRO A 18 -10.40 1.44 3.47
C PRO A 18 -11.66 2.02 2.82
N GLU A 19 -12.81 1.39 3.11
CA GLU A 19 -14.10 1.88 2.64
C GLU A 19 -14.50 3.15 3.41
N ARG A 20 -15.07 4.13 2.70
CA ARG A 20 -15.51 5.37 3.35
C ARG A 20 -16.72 5.11 4.24
N PRO A 21 -16.71 5.60 5.50
CA PRO A 21 -17.84 5.44 6.39
C PRO A 21 -19.05 6.23 5.87
N PHE A 22 -20.24 5.70 6.13
CA PHE A 22 -21.49 6.34 5.73
C PHE A 22 -21.87 7.46 6.71
N LEU A 23 -22.32 8.60 6.16
CA LEU A 23 -22.93 9.67 6.95
C LEU A 23 -24.36 9.92 6.46
N PRO A 24 -25.39 9.66 7.29
CA PRO A 24 -26.78 9.94 6.92
C PRO A 24 -27.02 11.42 6.63
N MET A 25 -28.00 11.76 5.79
CA MET A 25 -28.41 13.15 5.58
C MET A 25 -29.31 13.67 6.72
N SER A 26 -30.09 12.78 7.35
CA SER A 26 -31.01 13.13 8.43
C SER A 26 -30.26 13.41 9.72
N ARG A 27 -30.50 14.59 10.29
CA ARG A 27 -29.98 14.94 11.63
C ARG A 27 -30.59 14.09 12.74
N GLU A 28 -31.76 13.51 12.53
CA GLU A 28 -32.36 12.59 13.49
C GLU A 28 -31.58 11.27 13.49
N ASP A 29 -31.33 10.70 12.30
CA ASP A 29 -30.55 9.46 12.17
C ASP A 29 -29.12 9.63 12.69
N MET A 30 -28.50 10.80 12.44
CA MET A 30 -27.19 11.12 13.02
C MET A 30 -27.18 11.05 14.55
N ARG A 31 -28.27 11.48 15.22
CA ARG A 31 -28.36 11.44 16.68
C ARG A 31 -28.67 10.04 17.19
N ILE A 32 -29.57 9.32 16.51
CA ILE A 32 -29.96 7.96 16.87
C ILE A 32 -28.75 7.01 16.78
N TYR A 33 -27.93 7.15 15.73
CA TYR A 33 -26.78 6.28 15.46
C TYR A 33 -25.44 6.93 15.78
N ALA A 34 -25.39 7.95 16.63
CA ALA A 34 -24.21 8.77 16.87
C ALA A 34 -22.96 7.96 17.27
N ASP A 35 -23.14 6.96 18.14
CA ASP A 35 -22.02 6.14 18.63
C ASP A 35 -21.52 5.16 17.54
N LEU A 36 -22.43 4.59 16.74
CA LEU A 36 -22.07 3.73 15.61
C LEU A 36 -21.31 4.53 14.54
N ILE A 37 -21.85 5.68 14.13
CA ILE A 37 -21.21 6.57 13.15
C ILE A 37 -19.84 7.00 13.65
N ARG A 38 -19.70 7.34 14.94
CA ARG A 38 -18.39 7.69 15.53
C ARG A 38 -17.41 6.53 15.40
N GLY A 39 -17.81 5.32 15.77
CA GLY A 39 -16.97 4.13 15.69
C GLY A 39 -16.51 3.81 14.26
N ASP A 40 -17.40 3.94 13.28
CA ASP A 40 -17.08 3.72 11.87
C ASP A 40 -16.04 4.74 11.36
N PHE A 41 -16.20 6.01 11.74
CA PHE A 41 -15.24 7.05 11.37
C PHE A 41 -13.89 6.88 12.07
N GLU A 42 -13.87 6.52 13.35
CA GLU A 42 -12.64 6.25 14.09
C GLU A 42 -11.90 5.04 13.51
N SER A 43 -12.63 3.98 13.13
CA SER A 43 -12.06 2.80 12.46
C SER A 43 -11.46 3.16 11.11
N TYR A 44 -12.19 3.91 10.27
CA TYR A 44 -11.66 4.41 8.99
C TYR A 44 -10.36 5.23 9.16
N ILE A 45 -10.29 6.08 10.19
CA ILE A 45 -9.10 6.90 10.46
C ILE A 45 -7.91 6.04 10.89
N ALA A 46 -8.13 4.94 11.63
CA ALA A 46 -7.07 4.00 11.94
C ALA A 46 -6.63 3.23 10.69
N ASP A 47 -7.59 2.69 9.92
CA ASP A 47 -7.31 1.89 8.74
C ASP A 47 -6.58 2.68 7.65
N VAL A 48 -6.88 3.98 7.50
CA VAL A 48 -6.18 4.83 6.51
C VAL A 48 -4.71 5.05 6.90
N GLN A 49 -4.36 5.04 8.18
CA GLN A 49 -2.97 5.12 8.62
C GLN A 49 -2.21 3.84 8.25
N ASP A 50 -2.84 2.69 8.45
CA ASP A 50 -2.26 1.39 8.06
C ASP A 50 -2.11 1.29 6.54
N TYR A 51 -3.09 1.77 5.79
CA TYR A 51 -3.03 1.88 4.33
C TYR A 51 -1.86 2.76 3.86
N PHE A 52 -1.65 3.94 4.48
CA PHE A 52 -0.52 4.80 4.14
C PHE A 52 0.83 4.16 4.47
N ARG A 53 0.95 3.49 5.62
CA ARG A 53 2.17 2.74 5.97
C ARG A 53 2.49 1.68 4.92
N CYS A 54 1.49 0.92 4.48
CA CYS A 54 1.67 -0.06 3.40
C CYS A 54 2.17 0.60 2.11
N LEU A 55 1.56 1.72 1.69
CA LEU A 55 1.96 2.42 0.46
C LEU A 55 3.41 2.92 0.52
N ASP A 56 3.83 3.43 1.68
CA ASP A 56 5.19 3.92 1.86
C ASP A 56 6.22 2.78 1.83
N GLU A 57 5.88 1.61 2.40
CA GLU A 57 6.70 0.40 2.34
C GLU A 57 6.83 -0.13 0.90
N GLU A 58 5.73 -0.24 0.17
CA GLU A 58 5.74 -0.70 -1.22
C GLU A 58 6.49 0.30 -2.13
N ARG A 59 6.34 1.60 -1.88
CA ARG A 59 7.13 2.62 -2.58
C ARG A 59 8.62 2.47 -2.32
N ALA A 60 9.02 2.26 -1.07
CA ALA A 60 10.43 2.07 -0.72
C ALA A 60 11.00 0.80 -1.37
N ARG A 61 10.26 -0.31 -1.35
CA ARG A 61 10.63 -1.56 -2.00
C ARG A 61 10.82 -1.37 -3.51
N ALA A 62 9.83 -0.79 -4.18
CA ALA A 62 9.86 -0.57 -5.63
C ALA A 62 11.03 0.33 -6.05
N PHE A 63 11.40 1.31 -5.21
CA PHE A 63 12.53 2.19 -5.48
C PHE A 63 13.87 1.44 -5.46
N VAL A 64 14.06 0.52 -4.52
CA VAL A 64 15.26 -0.33 -4.46
C VAL A 64 15.35 -1.24 -5.68
N GLU A 65 14.25 -1.92 -6.01
CA GLU A 65 14.17 -2.82 -7.18
C GLU A 65 14.47 -2.06 -8.48
N ALA A 66 13.85 -0.88 -8.68
CA ALA A 66 14.08 -0.06 -9.87
C ALA A 66 15.56 0.37 -9.99
N ARG A 67 16.23 0.67 -8.87
CA ARG A 67 17.67 0.99 -8.88
C ARG A 67 18.49 -0.22 -9.31
N GLU A 68 18.27 -1.38 -8.69
CA GLU A 68 19.02 -2.61 -8.97
C GLU A 68 18.89 -3.03 -10.44
N VAL A 69 17.67 -3.00 -10.97
CA VAL A 69 17.38 -3.31 -12.39
C VAL A 69 18.04 -2.29 -13.32
N SER A 70 18.02 -1.00 -12.95
CA SER A 70 18.69 0.04 -13.74
C SER A 70 20.21 -0.14 -13.79
N GLU A 71 20.83 -0.51 -12.67
CA GLU A 71 22.27 -0.80 -12.60
C GLU A 71 22.63 -2.06 -13.41
N GLU A 72 21.79 -3.10 -13.37
CA GLU A 72 21.97 -4.30 -14.19
C GLU A 72 21.91 -3.98 -15.68
N TYR A 73 20.93 -3.17 -16.08
CA TYR A 73 20.81 -2.71 -17.46
C TYR A 73 22.03 -1.86 -17.88
N GLY A 74 22.54 -0.99 -17.00
CA GLY A 74 23.76 -0.23 -17.25
C GLY A 74 24.96 -1.12 -17.57
N ARG A 75 25.22 -2.13 -16.72
CA ARG A 75 26.29 -3.12 -16.95
C ARG A 75 26.11 -3.89 -18.26
N PHE A 76 24.87 -4.21 -18.62
CA PHE A 76 24.58 -4.86 -19.89
C PHE A 76 24.97 -3.98 -21.08
N ILE A 77 24.64 -2.69 -21.04
CA ILE A 77 25.01 -1.74 -22.10
C ILE A 77 26.53 -1.60 -22.19
N GLU A 78 27.23 -1.43 -21.07
CA GLU A 78 28.70 -1.34 -21.03
C GLU A 78 29.37 -2.59 -21.64
N ALA A 79 28.78 -3.78 -21.47
CA ALA A 79 29.32 -5.01 -22.04
C ALA A 79 29.09 -5.16 -23.56
N LEU A 80 28.23 -4.33 -24.16
CA LEU A 80 27.99 -4.29 -25.60
C LEU A 80 28.87 -3.28 -26.35
N GLU A 81 29.53 -2.38 -25.63
CA GLU A 81 30.47 -1.38 -26.17
C GLU A 81 31.90 -1.94 -26.30
#